data_AF-X1LFQ4-F1
#
_entry.id   AF-X1LFQ4-F1
#
_cell.length_a   1.000
_cell.length_b   1.000
_cell.length_c   1.000
_cell.angle_alpha   90.00
_cell.angle_beta   90.00
_cell.angle_gamma   90.00
#
_symmetry.space_group_name_H-M   'P 1'
#
loop_
_entity.id
_entity.type
_entity.pdbx_description
1 polymer ?
#
loop_
_entity_poly.entity_id
_entity_poly.type
_entity_poly.pdbx_seq_one_letter_code
_entity_poly.pdbx_strand_id
1 'polypeptide(L)'
;YTVGTKLEVTPHINSLEEVTMEIHAEISELDRASALAGRPIITTSEADSKVLVKDGNTVVIGGFIRRKEAKSVRGIPILKSIPILGALFRETTTTVEDRELLIFITPTIIRN
;
A
#
# COMPACT_ATOMS: atom_id res chain seq x y z
N TYR A 1 11.41 11.42 12.16
CA TYR A 1 10.34 11.08 11.20
C TYR A 1 9.39 10.13 11.89
N THR A 2 8.09 10.42 11.89
CA THR A 2 7.11 9.48 12.43
C THR A 2 6.80 8.48 11.33
N VAL A 3 7.21 7.23 11.53
CA VAL A 3 6.91 6.11 10.66
C VAL A 3 5.86 5.30 11.40
N GLY A 4 4.76 4.98 10.73
CA GLY A 4 3.62 4.34 11.37
C GLY A 4 2.33 4.52 10.58
N THR A 5 1.25 4.11 11.20
CA THR A 5 -0.10 4.21 10.64
C THR A 5 -0.81 5.38 11.31
N LYS A 6 -1.44 6.23 10.49
CA LYS A 6 -2.28 7.35 10.94
C LYS A 6 -3.65 7.21 10.29
N LEU A 7 -4.69 7.43 11.08
CA LEU A 7 -6.08 7.36 10.64
C LEU A 7 -6.84 8.55 11.21
N GLU A 8 -7.37 9.40 10.34
CA GLU A 8 -8.25 10.51 10.69
C GLU A 8 -9.66 10.20 10.18
N VAL A 9 -10.66 10.35 11.06
CA VAL A 9 -12.06 10.03 10.75
C VAL A 9 -12.95 11.15 11.25
N THR A 10 -13.79 11.68 10.36
CA THR A 10 -14.84 12.65 10.70
C THR A 10 -16.22 12.00 10.51
N PRO A 11 -16.91 11.60 11.59
CA PRO A 11 -18.23 10.99 11.51
C PRO A 11 -19.36 12.03 11.56
N HIS A 12 -20.46 11.75 10.86
CA HIS A 12 -21.71 12.50 10.92
C HIS A 12 -22.91 11.54 10.93
N ILE A 13 -23.78 11.67 11.92
CA ILE A 13 -24.95 10.80 12.10
C ILE A 13 -26.19 11.50 11.50
N ASN A 14 -26.92 10.80 10.64
CA ASN A 14 -28.16 11.31 10.06
C ASN A 14 -29.41 10.87 10.86
N SER A 15 -30.59 11.34 10.46
CA SER A 15 -31.87 11.00 11.11
C SER A 15 -32.31 9.54 10.94
N LEU A 16 -31.65 8.78 10.06
CA LEU A 16 -31.90 7.37 9.79
C LEU A 16 -30.91 6.45 10.54
N GLU A 17 -30.14 7.00 11.47
CA GLU A 17 -29.14 6.26 12.27
C GLU A 17 -28.01 5.65 11.40
N GLU A 18 -27.74 6.29 10.26
CA GLU A 18 -26.59 5.99 9.41
C GLU A 18 -25.47 7.00 9.70
N VAL A 19 -24.25 6.50 9.63
CA VAL A 19 -23.02 7.25 9.89
C VAL A 19 -22.32 7.50 8.56
N THR A 20 -22.24 8.77 8.17
CA THR A 20 -21.33 9.22 7.11
C THR A 20 -19.94 9.40 7.73
N MET A 21 -18.92 8.78 7.16
CA MET A 21 -17.53 8.88 7.63
C MET A 21 -16.66 9.40 6.50
N GLU A 22 -15.97 10.50 6.74
CA GLU A 22 -14.85 10.97 5.92
C GLU A 22 -13.56 10.46 6.56
N ILE A 23 -12.78 9.68 5.82
CA ILE A 23 -11.63 8.93 6.31
C ILE A 23 -10.40 9.31 5.50
N HIS A 24 -9.34 9.66 6.20
CA HIS A 24 -8.00 9.84 5.67
C HIS A 24 -7.05 8.87 6.36
N ALA A 25 -6.56 7.89 5.63
CA ALA A 25 -5.63 6.89 6.12
C ALA A 25 -4.24 7.09 5.50
N GLU A 26 -3.21 7.07 6.32
CA GLU A 26 -1.82 7.20 5.92
C GLU A 26 -1.02 6.05 6.54
N ILE A 27 -0.28 5.31 5.71
CA ILE A 27 0.71 4.33 6.17
C ILE A 27 2.09 4.72 5.66
N SER A 28 2.99 4.98 6.60
CA SER A 28 4.36 5.40 6.33
C SER A 28 5.33 4.27 6.71
N GLU A 29 6.20 3.88 5.78
CA GLU A 29 7.22 2.85 5.93
C GLU A 29 8.62 3.39 5.65
N LEU A 30 9.60 3.02 6.47
CA LEU A 30 11.01 3.34 6.23
C LEU A 30 11.65 2.31 5.30
N ASP A 31 12.24 2.79 4.20
CA ASP A 31 13.12 1.96 3.38
C ASP A 31 14.43 1.71 4.13
N ARG A 32 14.55 0.49 4.69
CA ARG A 32 15.71 0.05 5.48
C ARG A 32 17.02 0.09 4.70
N ALA A 33 17.01 -0.18 3.39
CA ALA A 33 18.24 -0.18 2.59
C ALA A 33 18.77 1.26 2.43
N SER A 34 17.87 2.21 2.21
CA SER A 34 18.21 3.63 2.14
C SER A 34 18.66 4.22 3.48
N ALA A 35 18.06 3.77 4.58
CA ALA A 35 18.41 4.19 5.94
C ALA A 35 19.83 3.76 6.32
N LEU A 36 20.24 2.54 5.95
CA LEU A 36 21.60 2.03 6.14
C LEU A 36 22.64 2.80 5.30
N ALA A 37 22.24 3.36 4.16
CA ALA A 37 23.07 4.22 3.32
C ALA A 37 23.12 5.69 3.80
N GLY A 38 22.55 6.00 4.98
CA GLY A 38 22.54 7.35 5.55
C GLY A 38 21.54 8.32 4.91
N ARG A 39 20.68 7.85 4.00
CA ARG A 39 19.68 8.67 3.29
C ARG A 39 18.30 8.00 3.41
N PRO A 40 17.61 8.14 4.56
CA PRO A 40 16.33 7.48 4.79
C PRO A 40 15.28 7.98 3.79
N ILE A 41 14.74 7.05 3.01
CA ILE A 41 13.56 7.22 2.16
C ILE A 41 12.37 6.69 2.94
N ILE A 42 11.32 7.49 3.04
CA ILE A 42 10.05 7.09 3.62
C ILE A 42 9.07 6.92 2.47
N THR A 43 8.44 5.76 2.41
CA THR A 43 7.34 5.50 1.48
C THR A 43 6.05 5.67 2.24
N THR A 44 5.22 6.61 1.79
CA THR A 44 3.90 6.88 2.36
C THR A 44 2.84 6.44 1.37
N SER A 45 1.85 5.70 1.83
CA SER A 45 0.65 5.35 1.06
C SER A 45 -0.56 5.96 1.75
N GLU A 46 -1.38 6.67 0.98
CA GLU A 46 -2.53 7.42 1.49
C GLU A 46 -3.81 6.94 0.81
N ALA A 47 -4.92 6.99 1.54
CA ALA A 47 -6.25 6.69 1.02
C ALA A 47 -7.29 7.63 1.65
N ASP A 48 -8.00 8.34 0.77
CA ASP A 48 -9.15 9.18 1.13
C ASP A 48 -10.44 8.50 0.72
N SER A 49 -11.41 8.43 1.62
CA SER A 49 -12.71 7.83 1.32
C SER A 49 -13.84 8.48 2.09
N LYS A 50 -15.01 8.50 1.47
CA LYS A 50 -16.26 8.94 2.08
C LYS A 50 -17.28 7.83 1.96
N VAL A 51 -17.75 7.32 3.09
CA VAL A 51 -18.66 6.18 3.14
C VAL A 51 -19.88 6.49 4.00
N LEU A 52 -21.03 5.95 3.61
CA LEU A 52 -22.26 5.94 4.41
C LEU A 52 -22.52 4.52 4.87
N VAL A 53 -22.58 4.32 6.18
CA VAL A 53 -22.67 2.98 6.77
C VAL A 53 -23.68 3.00 7.92
N LYS A 54 -24.51 1.97 8.01
CA LYS A 54 -25.42 1.80 9.16
C LYS A 54 -24.64 1.51 10.43
N ASP A 55 -25.19 1.90 11.57
CA ASP A 55 -24.66 1.52 12.88
C ASP A 55 -24.39 0.01 12.98
N GLY A 56 -23.21 -0.36 13.48
CA GLY A 56 -22.78 -1.75 13.66
C GLY A 56 -22.41 -2.51 12.37
N ASN A 57 -22.63 -1.95 11.19
CA ASN A 57 -22.26 -2.61 9.93
C ASN A 57 -20.81 -2.30 9.54
N THR A 58 -20.11 -3.29 9.00
CA THR A 58 -18.74 -3.09 8.49
C THR A 58 -18.76 -2.76 7.01
N VAL A 59 -18.00 -1.73 6.62
CA VAL A 59 -17.70 -1.44 5.22
C VAL A 59 -16.22 -1.72 4.94
N VAL A 60 -15.93 -2.15 3.71
CA VAL A 60 -14.58 -2.30 3.19
C VAL A 60 -14.28 -1.14 2.25
N ILE A 61 -13.23 -0.40 2.56
CA ILE A 61 -12.68 0.63 1.71
C ILE A 61 -11.41 0.04 1.11
N GLY A 62 -11.50 -0.39 -0.16
CA GLY A 62 -10.35 -0.83 -0.92
C GLY A 62 -9.51 0.39 -1.31
N GLY A 63 -8.24 0.40 -0.91
CA GLY A 63 -7.39 1.57 -1.09
C GLY A 63 -6.00 1.16 -1.52
N PHE A 64 -5.73 1.25 -2.83
CA PHE A 64 -4.41 1.12 -3.44
C PHE A 64 -3.86 -0.31 -3.59
N ILE A 65 -3.87 -0.80 -4.84
CA ILE A 65 -3.16 -2.00 -5.28
C ILE A 65 -1.86 -1.54 -5.95
N ARG A 66 -0.71 -1.87 -5.37
CA ARG A 66 0.60 -1.59 -5.95
C ARG A 66 1.32 -2.89 -6.28
N ARG A 67 1.45 -3.17 -7.57
CA ARG A 67 2.34 -4.21 -8.10
C ARG A 67 3.65 -3.58 -8.56
N LYS A 68 4.78 -4.05 -8.03
CA LYS A 68 6.12 -3.65 -8.45
C LYS A 68 6.83 -4.86 -9.04
N GLU A 69 7.15 -4.79 -10.33
CA GLU A 69 7.96 -5.79 -11.01
C GLU A 69 9.36 -5.22 -11.27
N ALA A 70 10.39 -5.94 -10.81
CA ALA A 70 11.78 -5.60 -11.03
C ALA A 70 12.48 -6.77 -11.73
N LYS A 71 13.00 -6.52 -12.93
CA LYS A 71 13.76 -7.50 -13.71
C LYS A 71 15.23 -7.13 -13.74
N SER A 72 16.08 -7.99 -13.20
CA SER A 72 17.54 -7.85 -13.20
C SER A 72 18.14 -8.91 -14.13
N VAL A 73 18.94 -8.48 -15.11
CA VAL A 73 19.64 -9.38 -16.02
C VAL A 73 21.14 -9.18 -15.85
N ARG A 74 21.82 -10.17 -15.28
CA ARG A 74 23.28 -10.22 -15.11
C ARG A 74 23.86 -11.25 -16.06
N GLY A 75 25.09 -11.08 -16.49
CA GLY A 75 25.72 -11.99 -17.44
C GLY A 75 26.89 -11.38 -18.18
N ILE A 76 27.61 -12.21 -18.93
CA ILE A 76 28.80 -11.79 -19.67
C ILE A 76 28.38 -10.85 -20.82
N PRO A 77 28.89 -9.59 -20.90
CA PRO A 77 28.37 -8.55 -21.79
C PRO A 77 28.22 -8.93 -23.26
N ILE A 78 29.11 -9.79 -23.78
CA ILE A 78 29.11 -10.26 -25.16
C ILE A 78 28.27 -11.55 -25.31
N LEU A 79 28.51 -12.54 -24.44
CA LEU A 79 27.89 -13.86 -24.58
C LEU A 79 26.40 -13.87 -24.22
N LYS A 80 25.94 -12.99 -23.32
CA LYS A 80 24.53 -12.88 -22.91
C LYS A 80 23.57 -12.47 -24.03
N SER A 81 24.12 -11.91 -25.11
CA SER A 81 23.40 -11.31 -26.23
C SER A 81 23.26 -12.27 -27.42
N ILE A 82 23.93 -13.43 -27.39
CA ILE A 82 23.90 -14.40 -28.49
C ILE A 82 22.50 -15.02 -28.58
N PRO A 83 21.83 -14.99 -29.75
CA PRO A 83 20.57 -15.68 -29.95
C PRO A 83 20.71 -17.17 -29.63
N ILE A 84 19.71 -17.78 -29.00
CA ILE A 84 19.69 -19.21 -28.62
C ILE A 84 20.64 -19.56 -27.46
N LEU A 85 21.92 -19.15 -27.51
CA LEU A 85 22.94 -19.55 -26.52
C LEU A 85 23.12 -18.55 -25.36
N GLY A 86 22.69 -17.29 -25.52
CA GLY A 86 22.89 -16.25 -24.51
C GLY A 86 22.17 -16.49 -23.19
N ALA A 87 21.18 -17.39 -23.16
CA ALA A 87 20.53 -17.85 -21.94
C ALA A 87 21.48 -18.61 -20.99
N LEU A 88 22.51 -19.29 -21.49
CA LEU A 88 23.50 -20.02 -20.68
C LEU A 88 24.51 -19.09 -20.01
N PHE A 89 24.66 -17.87 -20.51
CA PHE A 89 25.64 -16.87 -20.05
C PHE A 89 24.99 -15.67 -19.38
N ARG A 90 23.70 -15.77 -19.06
CA ARG A 90 22.94 -14.75 -18.35
C ARG A 90 22.11 -15.36 -17.23
N GLU A 91 22.06 -14.66 -16.12
CA GLU A 91 21.14 -14.87 -15.02
C GLU A 91 20.03 -13.82 -15.14
N THR A 92 18.77 -14.24 -15.12
CA THR A 92 17.62 -13.34 -15.04
C THR A 92 16.94 -13.55 -13.71
N THR A 93 16.91 -12.50 -12.89
CA THR A 93 16.14 -12.47 -11.64
C THR A 93 14.93 -11.57 -11.87
N THR A 94 13.73 -12.11 -11.66
CA THR A 94 12.49 -11.32 -11.64
C THR A 94 11.98 -11.29 -10.20
N THR A 95 11.77 -10.09 -9.67
CA THR A 95 11.17 -9.86 -8.35
C THR A 95 9.83 -9.19 -8.56
N VAL A 96 8.76 -9.81 -8.07
CA VAL A 96 7.41 -9.25 -8.07
C VAL A 96 7.02 -8.98 -6.63
N GLU A 97 6.59 -7.75 -6.34
CA GLU A 97 6.14 -7.31 -5.02
C GLU A 97 4.73 -6.72 -5.17
N ASP A 98 3.74 -7.44 -4.64
CA ASP A 98 2.35 -7.00 -4.60
C ASP A 98 2.04 -6.46 -3.19
N ARG A 99 1.56 -5.22 -3.12
CA ARG A 99 1.09 -4.57 -1.89
C ARG A 99 -0.36 -4.14 -2.06
N GLU A 100 -1.21 -4.62 -1.16
CA GLU A 100 -2.63 -4.28 -1.11
C GLU A 100 -2.95 -3.69 0.26
N LEU A 101 -3.59 -2.52 0.28
CA LEU A 101 -4.10 -1.93 1.51
C LEU A 101 -5.63 -2.03 1.52
N LEU A 102 -6.14 -2.70 2.56
CA LEU A 102 -7.57 -2.88 2.82
C LEU A 102 -7.92 -2.27 4.17
N ILE A 103 -8.92 -1.41 4.18
CA ILE A 103 -9.37 -0.73 5.39
C ILE A 103 -10.80 -1.17 5.69
N PHE A 104 -11.02 -1.72 6.88
CA PHE A 104 -12.32 -2.17 7.37
C PHE A 104 -12.77 -1.22 8.48
N ILE A 105 -13.99 -0.70 8.38
CA ILE A 105 -14.52 0.27 9.35
C ILE A 105 -15.93 -0.13 9.74
N THR A 106 -16.18 -0.14 11.05
CA THR A 106 -17.47 -0.41 11.66
C THR A 106 -17.80 0.77 12.58
N PRO A 107 -18.78 1.63 12.23
CA PRO A 107 -19.22 2.67 13.14
C PRO A 107 -20.08 2.08 14.26
N THR A 108 -19.97 2.65 15.45
CA THR A 108 -20.84 2.33 16.60
C THR A 108 -21.40 3.63 17.18
N ILE A 109 -22.72 3.80 17.15
CA ILE A 109 -23.44 4.93 17.74
C ILE A 109 -23.65 4.67 19.23
N ILE A 110 -23.04 5.50 20.08
CA ILE A 110 -23.20 5.43 21.54
C ILE A 110 -24.40 6.29 21.94
N ARG A 111 -25.36 5.70 22.67
CA ARG A 111 -26.50 6.40 23.29
C ARG A 111 -26.34 6.43 24.81
N ASN A 112 -26.76 7.53 25.43
CA ASN A 112 -26.85 7.68 26.88
C ASN A 112 -28.23 7.29 27.38
#